data_AF-A0A2W4PDQ6-F1
#
_entry.id   AF-A0A2W4PDQ6-F1
#
_cell.length_a   1.000
_cell.length_b   1.000
_cell.length_c   1.000
_cell.angle_alpha   90.00
_cell.angle_beta   90.00
_cell.angle_gamma   90.00
#
_symmetry.space_group_name_H-M   'P 1'
#
loop_
_entity.id
_entity.type
_entity.pdbx_description
1 polymer ?
#
loop_
_entity_poly.entity_id
_entity_poly.type
_entity_poly.pdbx_seq_one_letter_code
_entity_poly.pdbx_strand_id
1 'polypeptide(L)'
;MTGQRMSVIQQFFKEHGISEVEGIIPDMAGVPRGKIMPAEKFAEDEGMRLPESIFLQTVTGEYPDDERAISPSEIDIVLKADPKTVRVVPWAAEPTAQVIHDSFYSDGRPVTMAPRYVLAHVLELYAQHVWEPVVAPELEFFLVEPDIDSD
;
A
#
# COMPACT_ATOMS: atom_id res chain seq x y z
N MET A 1 -13.22 3.08 33.54
CA MET A 1 -12.88 3.75 32.28
C MET A 1 -11.53 3.23 31.84
N THR A 2 -11.52 2.16 31.05
CA THR A 2 -10.30 1.51 30.56
C THR A 2 -9.78 2.38 29.41
N GLY A 3 -8.68 3.10 29.62
CA GLY A 3 -8.06 3.89 28.56
C GLY A 3 -7.64 2.95 27.43
N GLN A 4 -8.22 3.13 26.24
CA GLN A 4 -7.86 2.35 25.05
C GLN A 4 -6.42 2.68 24.69
N ARG A 5 -5.55 1.65 24.65
CA ARG A 5 -4.13 1.80 24.33
C ARG A 5 -4.02 2.28 22.88
N MET A 6 -3.35 3.41 22.65
CA MET A 6 -3.10 3.95 21.31
C MET A 6 -2.36 2.93 20.44
N SER A 7 -2.75 2.84 19.16
CA SER A 7 -2.04 2.02 18.18
C SER A 7 -0.66 2.60 17.86
N VAL A 8 0.24 1.77 17.32
CA VAL A 8 1.59 2.21 16.89
C VAL A 8 1.50 3.36 15.88
N ILE A 9 0.55 3.29 14.94
CA ILE A 9 0.36 4.33 13.93
C ILE A 9 -0.15 5.63 14.58
N GLN A 10 -1.13 5.55 15.48
CA GLN A 10 -1.64 6.72 16.21
C GLN A 10 -0.54 7.41 17.03
N GLN A 11 0.33 6.61 17.67
CA GLN A 11 1.48 7.14 18.40
C GLN A 11 2.47 7.84 17.45
N PHE A 12 2.78 7.23 16.30
CA PHE A 12 3.65 7.81 15.27
C PHE A 12 3.08 9.15 14.76
N PHE A 13 1.79 9.22 14.45
CA PHE A 13 1.16 10.46 13.99
C PHE A 13 1.28 11.59 15.00
N LYS A 14 1.05 11.28 16.27
CA LYS A 14 1.19 12.26 17.35
C LYS A 14 2.63 12.74 17.54
N GLU A 15 3.59 11.82 17.48
CA GLU A 15 5.02 12.14 17.65
C GLU A 15 5.55 13.05 16.53
N HIS A 16 5.09 12.83 15.30
CA HIS A 16 5.54 13.57 14.12
C HIS A 16 4.61 14.70 13.69
N GLY A 17 3.52 14.96 14.41
CA GLY A 17 2.55 16.01 14.08
C GLY A 17 1.84 15.80 12.74
N ILE A 18 1.57 14.55 12.38
CA ILE A 18 1.00 14.17 11.08
C ILE A 18 -0.47 14.62 10.97
N SER A 19 -0.78 15.35 9.90
CA SER A 19 -2.14 15.80 9.54
C SER A 19 -2.74 14.98 8.40
N GLU A 20 -1.92 14.41 7.52
CA GLU A 20 -2.35 13.62 6.36
C GLU A 20 -1.69 12.24 6.29
N VAL A 21 -2.40 11.28 5.70
CA VAL A 21 -1.92 9.91 5.53
C VAL A 21 -2.13 9.47 4.09
N GLU A 22 -1.04 9.09 3.44
CA GLU A 22 -1.01 8.33 2.19
C GLU A 22 -1.13 6.84 2.50
N GLY A 23 -2.31 6.28 2.31
CA GLY A 23 -2.50 4.84 2.38
C GLY A 23 -2.30 4.21 1.01
N ILE A 24 -1.27 3.36 0.88
CA ILE A 24 -0.87 2.79 -0.42
C ILE A 24 -0.80 1.27 -0.43
N ILE A 25 -0.92 0.70 -1.64
CA ILE A 25 -0.60 -0.68 -2.00
C ILE A 25 0.29 -0.67 -3.25
N PRO A 26 1.18 -1.65 -3.45
CA PRO A 26 1.84 -1.84 -4.74
C PRO A 26 0.90 -2.52 -5.74
N ASP A 27 0.80 -1.99 -6.97
CA ASP A 27 0.16 -2.71 -8.07
C ASP A 27 1.08 -3.75 -8.72
N MET A 28 0.61 -4.40 -9.79
CA MET A 28 1.36 -5.45 -10.50
C MET A 28 2.67 -4.96 -11.14
N ALA A 29 2.79 -3.66 -11.43
CA ALA A 29 4.01 -3.03 -11.93
C ALA A 29 4.89 -2.46 -10.81
N GLY A 30 4.49 -2.60 -9.55
CA GLY A 30 5.17 -2.03 -8.40
C GLY A 30 4.91 -0.53 -8.20
N VAL A 31 3.95 0.06 -8.91
CA VAL A 31 3.58 1.46 -8.75
C VAL A 31 2.72 1.58 -7.48
N PRO A 32 3.01 2.55 -6.58
CA PRO A 32 2.17 2.79 -5.41
C PRO A 32 0.81 3.34 -5.85
N ARG A 33 -0.26 2.65 -5.47
CA ARG A 33 -1.66 3.05 -5.69
C ARG A 33 -2.36 3.23 -4.35
N GLY A 34 -3.21 4.24 -4.22
CA GLY A 34 -3.80 4.55 -2.94
C GLY A 34 -4.57 5.85 -2.93
N LYS A 35 -4.81 6.37 -1.72
CA LYS A 35 -5.42 7.68 -1.53
C LYS A 35 -4.88 8.38 -0.30
N ILE A 36 -5.00 9.70 -0.31
CA ILE A 36 -4.67 10.57 0.81
C ILE A 36 -5.92 10.78 1.66
N MET A 37 -5.77 10.79 2.98
CA MET A 37 -6.84 11.14 3.91
C MET A 37 -6.32 11.82 5.18
N PRO A 38 -7.16 12.59 5.89
CA PRO A 38 -6.78 13.17 7.18
C PRO A 38 -6.40 12.10 8.21
N ALA A 39 -5.37 12.36 9.02
CA ALA A 39 -4.87 11.44 10.05
C ALA A 39 -5.92 11.08 11.11
N GLU A 40 -6.80 12.04 11.45
CA GLU A 40 -7.93 11.80 12.36
C GLU A 40 -8.89 10.75 11.77
N LYS A 41 -9.25 10.89 10.49
CA LYS A 41 -10.11 9.94 9.80
C LYS A 41 -9.46 8.57 9.71
N PHE A 42 -8.16 8.50 9.41
CA PHE A 42 -7.43 7.24 9.39
C PHE A 42 -7.45 6.53 10.76
N ALA A 43 -7.46 7.27 11.87
CA ALA A 43 -7.48 6.72 13.22
C ALA A 43 -8.86 6.20 13.66
N GLU A 44 -9.93 6.68 13.02
CA GLU A 44 -11.32 6.29 13.28
C GLU A 44 -11.82 5.16 12.36
N ASP A 45 -11.27 5.07 11.15
CA ASP A 45 -11.75 4.19 10.09
C ASP A 45 -11.27 2.73 10.29
N GLU A 46 -12.21 1.76 10.29
CA GLU A 46 -11.93 0.32 10.43
C GLU A 46 -11.23 -0.29 9.21
N GLY A 47 -11.05 0.48 8.13
CA GLY A 47 -10.26 0.07 6.99
C GLY A 47 -10.52 0.93 5.75
N MET A 48 -9.44 1.26 5.06
CA MET A 48 -9.51 1.96 3.79
C MET A 48 -10.05 1.03 2.69
N ARG A 49 -10.79 1.57 1.71
CA ARG A 49 -11.26 0.81 0.53
C ARG A 49 -10.71 1.36 -0.78
N LEU A 50 -10.51 0.46 -1.73
CA LEU A 50 -10.22 0.70 -3.15
C LEU A 50 -11.02 -0.30 -4.00
N PRO A 51 -11.25 -0.02 -5.30
CA PRO A 51 -11.78 -1.04 -6.21
C PRO A 51 -10.74 -2.13 -6.47
N GLU A 52 -11.18 -3.39 -6.59
CA GLU A 52 -10.30 -4.53 -6.92
C GLU A 52 -9.56 -4.32 -8.26
N SER A 53 -10.18 -3.62 -9.21
CA SER A 53 -9.63 -3.30 -10.52
C SER A 53 -8.31 -2.52 -10.48
N ILE A 54 -7.95 -1.91 -9.35
CA ILE A 54 -6.65 -1.22 -9.17
C ILE A 54 -5.44 -2.12 -9.49
N PHE A 55 -5.57 -3.44 -9.34
CA PHE A 55 -4.52 -4.39 -9.69
C PHE A 55 -4.41 -4.69 -11.19
N LEU A 56 -5.40 -4.27 -11.99
CA LEU A 56 -5.36 -4.36 -13.46
C LEU A 56 -4.80 -3.10 -14.12
N GLN A 57 -4.65 -2.00 -13.37
CA GLN A 57 -4.21 -0.74 -13.95
C GLN A 57 -2.81 -0.87 -14.55
N THR A 58 -2.66 -0.45 -15.81
CA THR A 58 -1.37 -0.47 -16.52
C THR A 58 -0.47 0.66 -16.05
N VAL A 59 0.80 0.61 -16.43
CA VAL A 59 1.77 1.69 -16.15
C VAL A 59 1.37 3.03 -16.77
N THR A 60 0.60 3.02 -17.87
CA THR A 60 0.06 4.23 -18.52
C THR A 60 -1.23 4.75 -17.86
N GLY A 61 -1.76 4.01 -16.87
CA GLY A 61 -3.00 4.37 -16.16
C GLY A 61 -4.27 3.82 -16.81
N GLU A 62 -4.15 3.13 -17.93
CA GLU A 62 -5.25 2.46 -18.63
C GLU A 62 -5.61 1.11 -17.97
N TYR A 63 -6.66 0.47 -18.48
CA TYR A 63 -7.09 -0.87 -18.06
C TYR A 63 -7.14 -1.80 -19.27
N PRO A 64 -6.75 -3.08 -19.13
CA PRO A 64 -6.85 -4.04 -20.21
C PRO A 64 -8.31 -4.40 -20.50
N ASP A 65 -8.61 -4.77 -21.74
CA ASP A 65 -9.93 -5.33 -22.12
C ASP A 65 -10.22 -6.68 -21.42
N ASP A 66 -9.19 -7.36 -20.91
CA ASP A 66 -9.29 -8.63 -20.21
C ASP A 66 -9.41 -8.44 -18.69
N GLU A 67 -10.64 -8.54 -18.19
CA GLU A 67 -10.98 -8.36 -16.77
C GLU A 67 -11.12 -9.68 -16.00
N ARG A 68 -10.72 -10.83 -16.58
CA ARG A 68 -10.98 -12.16 -15.99
C ARG A 68 -10.30 -12.41 -14.64
N ALA A 69 -9.33 -11.59 -14.26
CA ALA A 69 -8.62 -11.71 -13.00
C ALA A 69 -9.35 -11.07 -11.80
N ILE A 70 -10.41 -10.30 -12.03
CA ILE A 70 -11.20 -9.64 -10.99
C ILE A 70 -12.66 -10.09 -11.00
N SER A 71 -13.40 -9.73 -9.97
CA SER A 71 -14.85 -9.89 -9.96
C SER A 71 -15.51 -9.05 -11.06
N PRO A 72 -16.41 -9.63 -11.89
CA PRO A 72 -17.20 -8.87 -12.86
C PRO A 72 -18.11 -7.80 -12.23
N SER A 73 -18.28 -7.82 -10.91
CA SER A 73 -19.05 -6.82 -10.16
C SER A 73 -18.22 -5.67 -9.62
N GLU A 74 -16.94 -5.56 -10.01
CA GLU A 74 -16.00 -4.51 -9.57
C GLU A 74 -16.07 -4.24 -8.06
N ILE A 75 -15.86 -5.30 -7.28
CA ILE A 75 -16.04 -5.22 -5.84
C ILE A 75 -14.93 -4.38 -5.18
N ASP A 76 -15.28 -3.77 -4.06
CA ASP A 76 -14.30 -3.11 -3.22
C ASP A 76 -13.46 -4.13 -2.44
N ILE A 77 -12.18 -3.82 -2.33
CA ILE A 77 -11.24 -4.46 -1.40
C ILE A 77 -11.09 -3.60 -0.14
N VAL A 78 -10.87 -4.26 0.98
CA VAL A 78 -10.56 -3.68 2.27
C VAL A 78 -9.05 -3.69 2.48
N LEU A 79 -8.49 -2.55 2.82
CA LEU A 79 -7.08 -2.34 3.03
C LEU A 79 -6.79 -2.26 4.53
N LYS A 80 -5.84 -3.07 4.97
CA LYS A 80 -5.37 -3.09 6.36
C LYS A 80 -3.94 -2.58 6.41
N ALA A 81 -3.74 -1.51 7.16
CA ALA A 81 -2.44 -0.88 7.32
C ALA A 81 -1.45 -1.83 8.00
N ASP A 82 -0.21 -1.88 7.49
CA ASP A 82 0.93 -2.52 8.18
C ASP A 82 1.66 -1.46 9.03
N PRO A 83 1.52 -1.50 10.38
CA PRO A 83 2.12 -0.50 11.25
C PRO A 83 3.64 -0.43 11.17
N LYS A 84 4.33 -1.47 10.68
CA LYS A 84 5.79 -1.47 10.54
C LYS A 84 6.28 -0.57 9.40
N THR A 85 5.39 -0.23 8.48
CA THR A 85 5.71 0.48 7.24
C THR A 85 5.47 1.99 7.33
N VAL A 86 4.88 2.48 8.42
CA VAL A 86 4.60 3.92 8.58
C VAL A 86 5.89 4.75 8.52
N ARG A 87 5.94 5.75 7.64
CA ARG A 87 7.08 6.68 7.48
C ARG A 87 6.58 8.10 7.22
N VAL A 88 7.35 9.11 7.64
CA VAL A 88 7.11 10.50 7.25
C VAL A 88 7.47 10.65 5.76
N VAL A 89 6.66 11.40 5.01
CA VAL A 89 6.95 11.80 3.63
C VAL A 89 7.69 13.14 3.66
N PRO A 90 9.04 13.18 3.51
CA PRO A 90 9.82 14.36 3.85
C PRO A 90 9.71 15.50 2.83
N TRP A 91 9.15 15.24 1.65
CA TRP A 91 8.93 16.22 0.58
C TRP A 91 7.48 16.72 0.49
N ALA A 92 6.57 16.20 1.33
CA ALA A 92 5.18 16.66 1.34
C ALA A 92 5.08 18.09 1.89
N ALA A 93 4.16 18.88 1.34
CA ALA A 93 3.93 20.26 1.78
C ALA A 93 3.27 20.31 3.18
N GLU A 94 2.33 19.41 3.43
CA GLU A 94 1.71 19.19 4.72
C GLU A 94 2.43 18.07 5.48
N PRO A 95 2.34 18.01 6.83
CA PRO A 95 2.84 16.89 7.61
C PRO A 95 2.17 15.55 7.25
N THR A 96 2.75 14.83 6.28
CA THR A 96 2.18 13.59 5.72
C THR A 96 2.96 12.36 6.15
N ALA A 97 2.23 11.29 6.50
CA ALA A 97 2.79 9.95 6.64
C ALA A 97 2.34 9.04 5.51
N GLN A 98 3.19 8.10 5.10
CA GLN A 98 2.83 7.04 4.16
C GLN A 98 2.79 5.71 4.89
N VAL A 99 1.77 4.89 4.58
CA VAL A 99 1.58 3.56 5.17
C VAL A 99 1.19 2.57 4.08
N ILE A 100 1.92 1.45 4.01
CA ILE A 100 1.61 0.36 3.10
C ILE A 100 0.52 -0.53 3.72
N HIS A 101 -0.41 -0.99 2.89
CA HIS A 101 -1.53 -1.83 3.28
C HIS A 101 -1.45 -3.23 2.66
N ASP A 102 -2.07 -4.20 3.32
CA ASP A 102 -2.43 -5.49 2.75
C ASP A 102 -3.91 -5.48 2.33
N SER A 103 -4.24 -6.23 1.29
CA SER A 103 -5.56 -6.20 0.65
C SER A 103 -6.39 -7.45 0.95
N PHE A 104 -7.64 -7.25 1.35
CA PHE A 104 -8.59 -8.30 1.70
C PHE A 104 -9.94 -8.06 1.02
N TYR A 105 -10.68 -9.12 0.76
CA TYR A 105 -12.10 -9.01 0.44
C TYR A 105 -12.92 -8.71 1.71
N SER A 106 -14.18 -8.32 1.52
CA SER A 106 -15.10 -7.99 2.62
C SER A 106 -15.35 -9.17 3.59
N ASP A 107 -15.20 -10.41 3.12
CA ASP A 107 -15.29 -11.62 3.92
C ASP A 107 -13.98 -11.98 4.68
N GLY A 108 -12.95 -11.15 4.53
CA GLY A 108 -11.66 -11.32 5.20
C GLY A 108 -10.69 -12.24 4.47
N ARG A 109 -11.06 -12.86 3.35
CA ARG A 109 -10.09 -13.59 2.50
C ARG A 109 -9.08 -12.60 1.92
N PRO A 110 -7.79 -12.97 1.79
CA PRO A 110 -6.81 -12.11 1.14
C PRO A 110 -7.10 -11.97 -0.35
N VAL A 111 -6.73 -10.83 -0.93
CA VAL A 111 -6.69 -10.65 -2.38
C VAL A 111 -5.43 -11.36 -2.90
N THR A 112 -5.61 -12.52 -3.52
CA THR A 112 -4.49 -13.43 -3.79
C THR A 112 -3.51 -12.95 -4.87
N MET A 113 -3.95 -12.03 -5.74
CA MET A 113 -3.07 -11.39 -6.73
C MET A 113 -2.27 -10.21 -6.17
N ALA A 114 -2.60 -9.72 -4.97
CA ALA A 114 -1.91 -8.57 -4.40
C ALA A 114 -0.41 -8.89 -4.20
N PRO A 115 0.54 -8.07 -4.69
CA PRO A 115 1.97 -8.40 -4.65
C PRO A 115 2.50 -8.71 -3.24
N ARG A 116 2.00 -8.01 -2.22
CA ARG A 116 2.38 -8.28 -0.82
C ARG A 116 1.87 -9.61 -0.30
N TYR A 117 0.68 -10.05 -0.74
CA TYR A 117 0.19 -11.39 -0.42
C TYR A 117 1.04 -12.46 -1.11
N VAL A 118 1.38 -12.26 -2.39
CA VAL A 118 2.26 -13.18 -3.13
C VAL A 118 3.63 -13.29 -2.43
N LEU A 119 4.22 -12.17 -2.01
CA LEU A 119 5.47 -12.17 -1.25
C LEU A 119 5.33 -12.93 0.07
N ALA A 120 4.26 -12.69 0.84
CA ALA A 120 4.00 -13.40 2.08
C ALA A 120 3.90 -14.92 1.86
N HIS A 121 3.20 -15.35 0.81
CA HIS A 121 3.09 -16.76 0.44
C HIS A 121 4.45 -17.37 0.08
N VAL A 122 5.28 -16.65 -0.68
CA VAL A 122 6.65 -17.11 -1.00
C VAL A 122 7.46 -17.27 0.28
N LEU A 123 7.42 -16.31 1.20
CA LEU A 123 8.13 -16.39 2.48
C LEU A 123 7.66 -17.57 3.35
N GLU A 124 6.37 -17.90 3.33
CA GLU A 124 5.84 -19.10 3.99
C GLU A 124 6.44 -20.39 3.41
N LEU A 125 6.62 -20.47 2.08
CA LEU A 125 7.26 -21.60 1.43
C LEU A 125 8.73 -21.75 1.87
N TYR A 126 9.49 -20.66 1.99
CA TYR A 126 10.84 -20.70 2.57
C TYR A 126 10.83 -21.20 4.02
N ALA A 127 9.88 -20.72 4.83
CA ALA A 127 9.76 -21.11 6.23
C ALA A 127 9.47 -22.62 6.40
N GLN A 128 8.71 -23.24 5.49
CA GLN A 128 8.48 -24.70 5.49
C GLN A 128 9.77 -25.52 5.33
N HIS A 129 10.79 -24.94 4.70
CA HIS A 129 12.12 -25.53 4.56
C HIS A 129 13.10 -25.08 5.66
N VAL A 130 12.64 -24.31 6.65
CA VAL A 130 13.48 -23.68 7.69
C VAL A 130 14.56 -22.79 7.06
N TRP A 131 14.20 -22.12 5.96
CA TRP A 131 15.08 -21.18 5.27
C TRP A 131 14.70 -19.74 5.58
N GLU A 132 15.73 -18.91 5.71
CA GLU A 132 15.60 -17.46 5.87
C GLU A 132 16.15 -16.78 4.60
N PRO A 133 15.30 -16.34 3.67
CA PRO A 133 15.76 -15.69 2.46
C PRO A 133 16.34 -14.30 2.80
N VAL A 134 17.56 -14.03 2.31
CA VAL A 134 18.21 -12.72 2.41
C VAL A 134 18.30 -12.13 1.02
N VAL A 135 17.76 -10.93 0.84
CA VAL A 135 17.80 -10.19 -0.43
C VAL A 135 18.51 -8.85 -0.24
N ALA A 136 19.31 -8.45 -1.22
CA ALA A 136 20.01 -7.18 -1.27
C ALA A 136 19.82 -6.56 -2.66
N PRO A 137 18.67 -5.90 -2.92
CA PRO A 137 18.46 -5.23 -4.19
C PRO A 137 19.38 -4.01 -4.31
N GLU A 138 20.04 -3.86 -5.47
CA GLU A 138 20.82 -2.68 -5.84
C GLU A 138 20.01 -1.86 -6.85
N LEU A 139 19.65 -0.63 -6.47
CA LEU A 139 18.91 0.28 -7.34
C LEU A 139 19.88 1.26 -7.99
N GLU A 140 19.95 1.22 -9.31
CA GLU A 140 20.66 2.20 -10.11
C GLU A 140 19.67 3.22 -10.67
N PHE A 141 20.04 4.50 -10.69
CA PHE A 141 19.24 5.57 -11.28
C PHE A 141 20.15 6.62 -11.93
N PHE A 142 19.59 7.34 -12.89
CA PHE A 142 20.24 8.47 -13.54
C PHE A 142 19.67 9.78 -13.04
N LEU A 143 20.53 10.77 -12.81
CA LEU A 143 20.13 12.17 -12.66
C LEU A 143 20.37 12.85 -14.00
N VAL A 144 19.28 13.23 -14.65
CA VAL A 144 19.31 13.87 -15.97
C VAL A 144 18.83 15.32 -15.85
N GLU A 145 19.30 16.18 -16.74
CA GLU A 145 18.71 17.50 -16.90
C GLU A 145 17.29 17.36 -17.47
N PRO A 146 16.33 18.24 -17.09
CA PRO A 146 15.00 18.21 -17.65
C PRO A 146 15.05 18.29 -19.18
N ASP A 147 14.34 17.39 -19.86
CA ASP A 147 14.17 17.49 -21.30
C ASP A 147 13.21 18.65 -21.60
N ILE A 148 13.73 19.67 -22.26
CA ILE A 148 12.96 20.85 -22.70
C ILE A 148 12.46 20.69 -24.14
N ASP A 149 12.87 19.63 -24.83
CA ASP A 149 12.37 19.26 -26.14
C ASP A 149 11.21 18.27 -25.98
N SER A 150 10.07 18.57 -26.61
CA SER A 150 8.85 17.75 -26.49
C SER A 150 8.63 16.84 -27.69
N ASP A 151 9.60 16.79 -28.61
CA ASP A 151 9.52 16.08 -29.89
C ASP A 151 10.10 14.66 -29.84
#